data_AF-A0A2E7EN60-F1
#
_entry.id   AF-A0A2E7EN60-F1
#
_cell.length_a   1.000
_cell.length_b   1.000
_cell.length_c   1.000
_cell.angle_alpha   90.00
_cell.angle_beta   90.00
_cell.angle_gamma   90.00
#
_symmetry.space_group_name_H-M   'P 1'
#
loop_
_entity.id
_entity.type
_entity.pdbx_description
1 polymer ?
#
loop_
_entity_poly.entity_id
_entity_poly.type
_entity_poly.pdbx_seq_one_letter_code
_entity_poly.pdbx_strand_id
1 'polypeptide(L)'
;MSDIVAYHEAGHAFAAFYLGAIVHRVTITPDRDDGPERYGDTEIHWPRDKFDPASFTQNAVFVALAGPVAEMLYRGEPYHPGFIPEWSNDWRVAWDAAEGQISEPKQRLSFLERRVVEIYQFLDETRNWAAVAALADELQAHETLEQEEVASVVSVWLP
;
A
#
# COMPACT_ATOMS: atom_id res chain seq x y z
N MET A 1 -16.21 8.98 -0.76
CA MET A 1 -15.06 9.09 -1.69
C MET A 1 -13.78 9.28 -0.91
N SER A 2 -13.70 10.18 0.09
CA SER A 2 -12.54 10.26 1.00
C SER A 2 -12.27 8.95 1.73
N ASP A 3 -13.31 8.24 2.18
CA ASP A 3 -13.12 7.05 3.01
C ASP A 3 -12.36 5.95 2.26
N ILE A 4 -12.74 5.73 0.99
CA ILE A 4 -12.09 4.75 0.12
C ILE A 4 -10.61 5.08 -0.08
N VAL A 5 -10.30 6.35 -0.36
CA VAL A 5 -8.92 6.83 -0.52
C VAL A 5 -8.14 6.66 0.79
N ALA A 6 -8.75 6.94 1.95
CA ALA A 6 -8.10 6.74 3.24
C ALA A 6 -7.73 5.28 3.51
N TYR A 7 -8.61 4.33 3.19
CA TYR A 7 -8.28 2.90 3.29
C TYR A 7 -7.20 2.48 2.29
N HIS A 8 -7.21 3.06 1.09
CA HIS A 8 -6.19 2.83 0.07
C HIS A 8 -4.80 3.28 0.57
N GLU A 9 -4.66 4.53 1.00
CA GLU A 9 -3.39 5.06 1.51
C GLU A 9 -2.95 4.39 2.81
N ALA A 10 -3.89 4.09 3.71
CA ALA A 10 -3.60 3.33 4.93
C ALA A 10 -3.04 1.93 4.63
N GLY A 11 -3.50 1.28 3.56
CA GLY A 11 -2.96 0.00 3.10
C GLY A 11 -1.48 0.08 2.73
N HIS A 12 -1.09 1.09 1.95
CA HIS A 12 0.31 1.34 1.61
C HIS A 12 1.16 1.63 2.85
N ALA A 13 0.71 2.56 3.69
CA ALA A 13 1.40 2.99 4.88
C ALA A 13 1.64 1.84 5.87
N PHE A 14 0.58 1.07 6.16
CA PHE A 14 0.67 -0.09 7.04
C PHE A 14 1.64 -1.14 6.50
N ALA A 15 1.53 -1.50 5.21
CA ALA A 15 2.41 -2.50 4.61
C ALA A 15 3.88 -2.06 4.62
N ALA A 16 4.15 -0.79 4.31
CA ALA A 16 5.50 -0.24 4.34
C ALA A 16 6.09 -0.27 5.75
N PHE A 17 5.31 0.18 6.75
CA PHE A 17 5.73 0.16 8.16
C PHE A 17 5.98 -1.27 8.64
N TYR A 18 5.07 -2.20 8.35
CA TYR A 18 5.18 -3.61 8.72
C TYR A 18 6.45 -4.26 8.16
N LEU A 19 6.81 -3.94 6.91
CA LEU A 19 8.02 -4.42 6.26
C LEU A 19 9.30 -3.73 6.77
N GLY A 20 9.20 -2.78 7.70
CA GLY A 20 10.32 -2.09 8.32
C GLY A 20 10.81 -0.85 7.55
N ALA A 21 10.02 -0.35 6.60
CA ALA A 21 10.26 0.95 5.99
C ALA A 21 9.85 2.09 6.93
N ILE A 22 10.34 3.29 6.64
CA ILE A 22 9.90 4.52 7.29
C ILE A 22 8.86 5.16 6.39
N VAL A 23 7.65 5.35 6.91
CA VAL A 23 6.60 6.13 6.24
C VAL A 23 6.74 7.57 6.69
N HIS A 24 7.16 8.46 5.81
CA HIS A 24 7.39 9.87 6.15
C HIS A 24 6.09 10.65 6.24
N ARG A 25 5.20 10.43 5.28
CA ARG A 25 3.94 11.15 5.15
C ARG A 25 2.92 10.29 4.42
N VAL A 26 1.66 10.40 4.82
CA VAL A 26 0.51 9.78 4.15
C VAL A 26 -0.57 10.84 4.04
N THR A 27 -1.15 11.03 2.86
CA THR A 27 -2.17 12.05 2.64
C THR A 27 -3.26 11.59 1.69
N ILE A 28 -4.50 12.01 1.94
CA ILE A 28 -5.65 11.83 1.02
C ILE A 28 -5.98 13.10 0.25
N THR A 29 -5.19 14.16 0.42
CA THR A 29 -5.33 15.46 -0.24
C THR A 29 -3.95 15.92 -0.76
N PRO A 30 -3.36 15.18 -1.73
CA PRO A 30 -2.05 15.54 -2.26
C PRO A 30 -2.09 16.92 -2.91
N ASP A 31 -0.98 17.64 -2.80
CA ASP A 31 -0.83 18.94 -3.45
C ASP A 31 -1.11 18.82 -4.96
N ARG A 32 -1.89 19.75 -5.50
CA ARG A 32 -2.07 19.86 -6.95
C ARG A 32 -0.78 20.41 -7.56
N ASP A 33 0.09 19.51 -8.00
CA ASP A 33 1.28 19.83 -8.78
C ASP A 33 1.03 19.64 -10.28
N ASP A 34 2.01 19.98 -11.12
CA ASP A 34 1.97 19.78 -12.58
C ASP A 34 2.06 18.29 -12.98
N GLY A 35 1.98 17.37 -12.01
CA GLY A 35 2.01 15.93 -12.20
C GLY A 35 0.64 15.33 -12.59
N PRO A 36 0.55 14.01 -12.78
CA PRO A 36 -0.75 13.34 -12.94
C PRO A 36 -1.64 13.58 -11.72
N GLU A 37 -2.96 13.64 -11.91
CA GLU A 37 -3.90 13.74 -10.79
C GLU A 37 -3.66 12.59 -9.81
N ARG A 38 -3.30 12.95 -8.57
CA ARG A 38 -3.17 12.04 -7.44
C ARG A 38 -4.38 12.21 -6.54
N TYR A 39 -4.95 11.11 -6.08
CA TYR A 39 -6.07 11.12 -5.15
C TYR A 39 -5.62 10.91 -3.70
N GLY A 40 -4.41 10.40 -3.50
CA GLY A 40 -3.67 10.26 -2.24
C GLY A 40 -2.17 10.13 -2.53
N ASP A 41 -1.34 10.18 -1.50
CA ASP A 41 0.11 9.94 -1.63
C ASP A 41 0.70 9.38 -0.33
N THR A 42 1.61 8.40 -0.46
CA THR A 42 2.33 7.78 0.65
C THR A 42 3.84 7.83 0.38
N GLU A 43 4.55 8.65 1.15
CA GLU A 43 5.99 8.83 1.02
C GLU A 43 6.75 7.82 1.90
N ILE A 44 7.51 6.93 1.25
CA ILE A 44 8.21 5.83 1.92
C ILE A 44 9.71 5.91 1.69
N HIS A 45 10.47 5.80 2.77
CA HIS A 45 11.91 5.62 2.75
C HIS A 45 12.29 4.22 3.20
N TRP A 46 13.11 3.55 2.38
CA TRP A 46 13.68 2.23 2.67
C TRP A 46 15.13 2.37 3.16
N PRO A 47 15.43 2.08 4.44
CA PRO A 47 16.79 2.08 4.97
C PRO A 47 17.68 1.06 4.23
N ARG A 48 18.57 1.53 3.35
CA ARG A 48 19.37 0.68 2.45
C ARG A 48 20.30 -0.30 3.18
N ASP A 49 20.63 -0.02 4.43
CA ASP A 49 21.44 -0.87 5.31
C ASP A 49 20.68 -2.07 5.88
N LYS A 50 19.34 -2.07 5.79
CA LYS A 50 18.47 -3.13 6.36
C LYS A 50 17.89 -4.10 5.34
N PHE A 51 17.96 -3.79 4.04
CA PHE A 51 17.31 -4.60 3.00
C PHE A 51 18.27 -5.03 1.89
N ASP A 52 18.30 -6.34 1.61
CA ASP A 52 18.91 -6.88 0.40
C ASP A 52 18.13 -6.40 -0.84
N PRO A 53 18.80 -6.00 -1.93
CA PRO A 53 18.16 -5.67 -3.21
C PRO A 53 17.08 -6.64 -3.69
N ALA A 54 17.22 -7.96 -3.47
CA ALA A 54 16.20 -8.92 -3.88
C ALA A 54 14.92 -8.83 -3.02
N SER A 55 15.06 -8.56 -1.73
CA SER A 55 13.94 -8.29 -0.80
C SER A 55 13.26 -6.96 -1.12
N PHE A 56 14.00 -5.97 -1.62
CA PHE A 56 13.43 -4.67 -2.00
C PHE A 56 12.35 -4.81 -3.09
N THR A 57 12.58 -5.61 -4.13
CA THR A 57 11.57 -5.84 -5.18
C THR A 57 10.29 -6.46 -4.60
N GLN A 58 10.41 -7.49 -3.76
CA GLN A 58 9.24 -8.14 -3.17
C GLN A 58 8.48 -7.18 -2.26
N ASN A 59 9.19 -6.37 -1.48
CA ASN A 59 8.61 -5.36 -0.61
C ASN A 59 7.91 -4.25 -1.40
N ALA A 60 8.51 -3.77 -2.50
CA ALA A 60 7.90 -2.78 -3.37
C ALA A 60 6.61 -3.30 -4.00
N VAL A 61 6.60 -4.55 -4.48
CA VAL A 61 5.38 -5.21 -4.98
C VAL A 61 4.34 -5.35 -3.87
N PHE A 62 4.75 -5.75 -2.66
CA PHE A 62 3.86 -5.88 -1.52
C PHE A 62 3.18 -4.55 -1.21
N VAL A 63 3.95 -3.49 -1.03
CA VAL A 63 3.42 -2.16 -0.68
C VAL A 63 2.54 -1.62 -1.79
N ALA A 64 2.98 -1.66 -3.06
CA ALA A 64 2.18 -1.15 -4.16
C ALA A 64 0.82 -1.85 -4.26
N LEU A 65 0.75 -3.16 -4.03
CA LEU A 65 -0.54 -3.86 -4.07
C LEU A 65 -1.37 -3.72 -2.78
N ALA A 66 -0.79 -3.25 -1.68
CA ALA A 66 -1.48 -3.17 -0.40
C ALA A 66 -2.63 -2.15 -0.37
N GLY A 67 -2.47 -1.00 -1.02
CA GLY A 67 -3.55 0.00 -1.11
C GLY A 67 -4.80 -0.53 -1.84
N PRO A 68 -4.67 -1.03 -3.09
CA PRO A 68 -5.77 -1.66 -3.80
C PRO A 68 -6.43 -2.80 -3.02
N VAL A 69 -5.65 -3.64 -2.33
CA VAL A 69 -6.20 -4.76 -1.55
C VAL A 69 -6.92 -4.29 -0.29
N ALA A 70 -6.40 -3.26 0.41
CA ALA A 70 -7.10 -2.66 1.55
C ALA A 70 -8.45 -2.07 1.12
N GLU A 71 -8.49 -1.44 -0.06
CA GLU A 71 -9.73 -0.94 -0.65
C GLU A 71 -10.72 -2.08 -0.99
N MET A 72 -10.26 -3.21 -1.54
CA MET A 72 -11.10 -4.39 -1.78
C MET A 72 -11.74 -4.90 -0.49
N LEU A 73 -10.96 -5.02 0.58
CA LEU A 73 -11.43 -5.46 1.89
C LEU A 73 -12.47 -4.50 2.44
N TYR A 74 -12.21 -3.20 2.39
CA TYR A 74 -13.14 -2.17 2.85
C TYR A 74 -14.47 -2.21 2.07
N ARG A 75 -14.42 -2.40 0.75
CA ARG A 75 -15.62 -2.49 -0.10
C ARG A 75 -16.35 -3.83 0.06
N GLY A 76 -15.68 -4.88 0.54
CA GLY A 76 -16.20 -6.24 0.55
C GLY A 76 -16.33 -6.86 -0.85
N GLU A 77 -15.59 -6.34 -1.82
CA GLU A 77 -15.71 -6.70 -3.24
C GLU A 77 -14.35 -7.17 -3.77
N PRO A 78 -14.18 -8.47 -4.11
CA PRO A 78 -12.91 -9.01 -4.59
C PRO A 78 -12.73 -8.69 -6.08
N TYR A 79 -12.45 -7.44 -6.39
CA TYR A 79 -12.11 -7.03 -7.76
C TYR A 79 -10.70 -7.48 -8.13
N HIS A 80 -10.47 -7.82 -9.39
CA HIS A 80 -9.10 -7.99 -9.88
C HIS A 80 -8.47 -6.62 -10.12
N PRO A 81 -7.27 -6.30 -9.59
CA PRO A 81 -6.80 -4.93 -9.55
C PRO A 81 -6.63 -4.26 -10.91
N GLY A 82 -6.24 -5.02 -11.93
CA GLY A 82 -6.05 -4.52 -13.29
C GLY A 82 -7.32 -4.05 -14.04
N PHE A 83 -8.51 -4.16 -13.44
CA PHE A 83 -9.76 -3.69 -14.05
C PHE A 83 -10.32 -2.40 -13.43
N ILE A 84 -9.69 -1.89 -12.37
CA ILE A 84 -10.09 -0.65 -11.72
C ILE A 84 -9.12 0.45 -12.15
N PRO A 85 -9.56 1.44 -12.95
CA PRO A 85 -8.69 2.50 -13.46
C PRO A 85 -7.89 3.22 -12.37
N GLU A 86 -8.50 3.41 -11.20
CA GLU A 86 -7.92 4.09 -10.04
C GLU A 86 -6.67 3.37 -9.51
N TRP A 87 -6.57 2.05 -9.67
CA TRP A 87 -5.44 1.24 -9.19
C TRP A 87 -4.38 0.98 -10.26
N SER A 88 -4.56 1.56 -11.46
CA SER A 88 -3.68 1.31 -12.61
C SER A 88 -2.23 1.75 -12.35
N ASN A 89 -2.05 2.81 -11.55
CA ASN A 89 -0.72 3.28 -11.17
C ASN A 89 -0.01 2.27 -10.26
N ASP A 90 -0.68 1.80 -9.21
CA ASP A 90 -0.13 0.84 -8.26
C ASP A 90 0.19 -0.49 -8.92
N TRP A 91 -0.71 -0.95 -9.80
CA TRP A 91 -0.48 -2.14 -10.61
C TRP A 91 0.76 -1.99 -11.50
N ARG A 92 0.95 -0.84 -12.13
CA ARG A 92 2.13 -0.54 -12.96
C ARG A 92 3.40 -0.50 -12.12
N VAL A 93 3.38 0.12 -10.94
CA VAL A 93 4.53 0.13 -10.01
C VAL A 93 4.90 -1.30 -9.59
N ALA A 94 3.91 -2.14 -9.24
CA ALA A 94 4.15 -3.53 -8.91
C ALA A 94 4.69 -4.34 -10.11
N TRP A 95 4.17 -4.08 -11.30
CA TRP A 95 4.62 -4.70 -12.55
C TRP A 95 6.08 -4.36 -12.87
N ASP A 96 6.43 -3.08 -12.83
CA ASP A 96 7.78 -2.59 -13.13
C ASP A 96 8.78 -3.09 -12.07
N ALA A 97 8.38 -3.14 -10.80
CA ALA A 97 9.20 -3.71 -9.73
C ALA A 97 9.49 -5.21 -9.98
N ALA A 98 8.48 -5.98 -10.38
CA ALA A 98 8.61 -7.41 -10.63
C ALA A 98 9.41 -7.74 -11.90
N GLU A 99 9.52 -6.81 -12.86
CA GLU A 99 10.24 -7.00 -14.11
C GLU A 99 11.71 -7.39 -13.93
N GLY A 100 12.38 -6.77 -12.95
CA GLY A 100 13.78 -7.04 -12.64
C GLY A 100 14.06 -8.50 -12.24
N GLN A 101 13.03 -9.24 -11.79
CA GLN A 101 13.13 -10.64 -11.38
C GLN A 101 12.42 -11.60 -12.35
N ILE A 102 11.33 -11.15 -12.99
CA ILE A 102 10.48 -11.98 -13.84
C ILE A 102 10.30 -11.30 -15.20
N SER A 103 11.13 -11.69 -16.17
CA SER A 103 11.11 -11.10 -17.51
C SER A 103 9.90 -11.54 -18.35
N GLU A 104 9.37 -12.74 -18.14
CA GLU A 104 8.24 -13.28 -18.92
C GLU A 104 6.90 -12.68 -18.44
N PRO A 105 6.16 -11.92 -19.30
CA PRO A 105 4.95 -11.21 -18.89
C PRO A 105 3.86 -12.10 -18.29
N LYS A 106 3.65 -13.31 -18.83
CA LYS A 106 2.62 -14.22 -18.30
C LYS A 106 2.96 -14.70 -16.89
N GLN A 107 4.24 -14.98 -16.63
CA GLN A 107 4.69 -15.41 -15.30
C GLN A 107 4.61 -14.26 -14.30
N ARG A 108 4.89 -13.03 -14.76
CA ARG A 108 4.77 -11.81 -13.95
C ARG A 108 3.32 -11.55 -13.55
N LEU A 109 2.38 -11.66 -14.49
CA LEU A 109 0.95 -11.55 -14.20
C LEU A 109 0.53 -12.56 -13.13
N SER A 110 0.83 -13.85 -13.33
CA SER A 110 0.49 -14.89 -12.34
C SER A 110 1.19 -14.70 -10.99
N PHE A 111 2.37 -14.08 -10.97
CA PHE A 111 3.04 -13.71 -9.73
C PHE A 111 2.28 -12.60 -8.99
N LEU A 112 1.90 -11.52 -9.67
CA LEU A 112 1.14 -10.42 -9.06
C LEU A 112 -0.25 -10.88 -8.59
N GLU A 113 -0.95 -11.71 -9.36
CA GLU A 113 -2.24 -12.28 -8.96
C GLU A 113 -2.12 -13.10 -7.66
N ARG A 114 -1.09 -13.93 -7.53
CA ARG A 114 -0.82 -14.65 -6.27
C ARG A 114 -0.52 -13.69 -5.12
N ARG A 115 0.28 -12.66 -5.38
CA ARG A 115 0.61 -11.62 -4.38
C ARG A 115 -0.62 -10.88 -3.88
N VAL A 116 -1.58 -10.56 -4.75
CA VAL A 116 -2.86 -9.95 -4.34
C VAL A 116 -3.59 -10.84 -3.33
N VAL A 117 -3.70 -12.15 -3.59
CA VAL A 117 -4.36 -13.10 -2.67
C VAL A 117 -3.62 -13.19 -1.34
N GLU A 118 -2.29 -13.26 -1.37
CA GLU A 118 -1.46 -13.32 -0.16
C GLU A 118 -1.59 -12.04 0.69
N ILE A 119 -1.62 -10.86 0.05
CA ILE A 119 -1.82 -9.58 0.75
C ILE A 119 -3.24 -9.50 1.31
N TYR A 120 -4.24 -9.99 0.57
CA TYR A 120 -5.62 -9.99 1.04
C TYR A 120 -5.74 -10.79 2.33
N GLN A 121 -5.20 -12.01 2.35
CA GLN A 121 -5.19 -12.85 3.54
C GLN A 121 -4.43 -12.21 4.69
N PHE A 122 -3.29 -11.59 4.40
CA PHE A 122 -2.49 -10.88 5.39
C PHE A 122 -3.24 -9.68 6.01
N LEU A 123 -3.87 -8.85 5.18
CA LEU A 123 -4.59 -7.66 5.66
C LEU A 123 -5.91 -8.02 6.35
N ASP A 124 -6.57 -9.13 5.97
CA ASP A 124 -7.80 -9.63 6.61
C ASP A 124 -7.55 -10.23 8.01
N GLU A 125 -6.29 -10.43 8.42
CA GLU A 125 -5.98 -10.80 9.80
C GLU A 125 -6.43 -9.70 10.77
N THR A 126 -7.14 -10.07 11.84
CA THR A 126 -7.84 -9.13 12.74
C THR A 126 -6.98 -7.97 13.22
N ARG A 127 -5.70 -8.21 13.56
CA ARG A 127 -4.80 -7.14 14.03
C ARG A 127 -4.32 -6.22 12.91
N ASN A 128 -4.01 -6.80 11.76
CA ASN A 128 -3.52 -6.04 10.61
C ASN A 128 -4.66 -5.16 10.07
N TRP A 129 -5.86 -5.72 9.96
CA TRP A 129 -7.03 -4.95 9.56
C TRP A 129 -7.36 -3.82 10.55
N ALA A 130 -7.27 -4.09 11.86
CA ALA A 130 -7.48 -3.06 12.88
C ALA A 130 -6.46 -1.92 12.78
N ALA A 131 -5.20 -2.21 12.45
CA ALA A 131 -4.18 -1.19 12.22
C ALA A 131 -4.47 -0.34 10.97
N VAL A 132 -4.88 -0.97 9.87
CA VAL A 132 -5.28 -0.28 8.63
C VAL A 132 -6.49 0.60 8.88
N ALA A 133 -7.53 0.08 9.54
CA ALA A 133 -8.73 0.84 9.87
C ALA A 133 -8.42 2.03 10.78
N ALA A 134 -7.57 1.85 11.79
CA ALA A 134 -7.14 2.94 12.67
C ALA A 134 -6.38 4.02 11.90
N LEU A 135 -5.47 3.66 10.98
CA LEU A 135 -4.80 4.63 10.11
C LEU A 135 -5.78 5.36 9.20
N ALA A 136 -6.75 4.65 8.62
CA ALA A 136 -7.75 5.24 7.75
C ALA A 136 -8.64 6.24 8.50
N ASP A 137 -9.05 5.92 9.74
CA ASP A 137 -9.83 6.80 10.60
C ASP A 137 -9.05 8.10 10.92
N GLU A 138 -7.77 7.97 11.27
CA GLU A 138 -6.89 9.12 11.53
C GLU A 138 -6.67 9.95 10.25
N LEU A 139 -6.47 9.32 9.08
CA LEU A 139 -6.37 10.01 7.80
C LEU A 139 -7.66 10.75 7.42
N GLN A 140 -8.83 10.18 7.72
CA GLN A 140 -10.11 10.88 7.49
C GLN A 140 -10.26 12.09 8.41
N ALA A 141 -9.76 12.02 9.64
CA ALA A 141 -9.84 13.11 10.61
C ALA A 141 -8.84 14.23 10.32
N HIS A 142 -7.64 13.89 9.85
CA HIS A 142 -6.50 14.82 9.75
C HIS A 142 -6.10 15.13 8.30
N GLU A 143 -6.62 14.40 7.32
CA GLU A 143 -6.31 14.45 5.88
C GLU A 143 -4.86 14.06 5.52
N THR A 144 -3.91 14.35 6.41
CA THR A 144 -2.49 14.01 6.30
C THR A 144 -1.97 13.55 7.66
N LEU A 145 -1.14 12.50 7.65
CA LEU A 145 -0.41 12.01 8.81
C LEU A 145 1.09 12.05 8.52
N GLU A 146 1.85 12.57 9.47
CA GLU A 146 3.31 12.56 9.45
C GLU A 146 3.87 11.28 10.09
N GLN A 147 5.16 11.06 9.90
CA GLN A 147 5.87 9.84 10.34
C GLN A 147 5.57 9.41 11.79
N GLU A 148 5.59 10.35 12.73
CA GLU A 148 5.39 10.04 14.15
C GLU A 148 3.94 9.59 14.44
N GLU A 149 2.97 10.17 13.73
CA GLU A 149 1.55 9.83 13.85
C GLU A 149 1.29 8.44 13.28
N VAL A 150 1.80 8.16 12.07
CA VAL A 150 1.72 6.83 11.47
C VAL A 150 2.33 5.77 12.40
N ALA A 151 3.54 6.03 12.91
CA ALA A 151 4.21 5.12 13.82
C ALA A 151 3.43 4.90 15.12
N SER A 152 2.89 5.97 15.70
CA SER A 152 2.05 5.92 16.90
C SER A 152 0.84 5.01 16.71
N VAL A 153 0.11 5.18 15.61
CA VAL A 153 -1.10 4.41 15.31
C VAL A 153 -0.76 2.93 15.10
N VAL A 154 0.20 2.63 14.23
CA VAL A 154 0.51 1.25 13.83
C VAL A 154 1.16 0.46 14.96
N SER A 155 2.03 1.09 15.77
CA SER A 155 2.77 0.39 16.83
C SER A 155 1.88 -0.15 17.95
N VAL A 156 0.64 0.34 18.09
CA VAL A 156 -0.34 -0.20 19.04
C VAL A 156 -0.78 -1.63 18.66
N TRP A 157 -0.73 -1.95 17.37
CA TRP A 157 -1.28 -3.19 16.81
C TRP A 157 -0.21 -4.23 16.49
N LEU A 158 1.04 -3.79 16.30
CA LEU A 158 2.18 -4.65 16.04
C LEU A 158 2.85 -5.13 17.34
N PRO A 159 3.37 -6.37 17.36
CA PRO A 159 4.01 -6.96 18.54
C PRO A 159 5.37 -6.36 18.90
#